data_AF-A0A839VI34-F1
#
_entry.id   AF-A0A839VI34-F1
#
_cell.length_a   1.000
_cell.length_b   1.000
_cell.length_c   1.000
_cell.angle_alpha   90.00
_cell.angle_beta   90.00
_cell.angle_gamma   90.00
#
_symmetry.space_group_name_H-M   'P 1'
#
loop_
_entity.id
_entity.type
_entity.pdbx_description
1 polymer ?
#
loop_
_entity_poly.entity_id
_entity_poly.type
_entity_poly.pdbx_seq_one_letter_code
_entity_poly.pdbx_strand_id
1 'polypeptide(L)'
;MKQYRVLVKGGRPIAGYRADGGRVRVMPREYDCYWLSIARGQDPTLRAALRLIGADSLGGDLDVMKDEFSDDLDGFPELKSDSKFEVLN
;
A
#
# COMPACT_ATOMS: atom_id res chain seq x y z
N MET A 1 -15.76 -1.17 2.63
CA MET A 1 -14.54 -0.44 2.18
C MET A 1 -14.61 -0.31 0.67
N LYS A 2 -14.23 0.85 0.12
CA LYS A 2 -14.20 1.06 -1.33
C LYS A 2 -12.94 0.38 -1.90
N GLN A 3 -13.11 -0.39 -2.97
CA GLN A 3 -12.00 -0.98 -3.72
C GLN A 3 -11.50 0.04 -4.74
N TYR A 4 -10.19 0.07 -4.92
CA TYR A 4 -9.51 0.87 -5.92
C TYR A 4 -8.58 -0.05 -6.71
N ARG A 5 -8.17 0.40 -7.89
CA ARG A 5 -7.05 -0.17 -8.59
C ARG A 5 -5.93 0.86 -8.62
N VAL A 6 -4.71 0.42 -8.34
CA VAL A 6 -3.52 1.28 -8.35
C VAL A 6 -2.43 0.67 -9.21
N LEU A 7 -1.73 1.51 -9.96
CA LEU A 7 -0.43 1.20 -10.53
C LEU A 7 0.65 1.63 -9.54
N VAL A 8 1.48 0.68 -9.09
CA VAL A 8 2.75 0.99 -8.43
C VAL A 8 3.78 1.29 -9.53
N LYS A 9 4.20 2.56 -9.64
CA LYS A 9 5.05 3.04 -10.74
C LYS A 9 6.46 2.43 -10.69
N GLY A 10 7.09 2.32 -11.85
CA GLY A 10 8.46 1.80 -12.01
C GLY A 10 9.54 2.72 -11.43
N GLY A 11 10.73 2.17 -11.18
CA GLY A 11 11.93 2.93 -10.80
C GLY A 11 12.57 2.46 -9.49
N ARG A 12 11.77 2.20 -8.45
CA ARG A 12 12.21 1.53 -7.22
C ARG A 12 11.05 0.75 -6.57
N PRO A 13 11.27 -0.50 -6.14
CA PRO A 13 10.26 -1.24 -5.40
C PRO A 13 9.93 -0.59 -4.05
N ILE A 14 8.65 -0.60 -3.65
CA ILE A 14 8.21 -0.07 -2.35
C ILE A 14 8.15 -1.19 -1.30
N ALA A 15 8.12 -0.80 -0.02
CA ALA A 15 7.94 -1.75 1.08
C ALA A 15 6.46 -2.10 1.23
N GLY A 16 6.18 -3.39 1.44
CA GLY A 16 4.90 -3.91 1.85
C GLY A 16 5.08 -4.86 3.03
N TYR A 17 4.06 -5.01 3.84
CA TYR A 17 4.12 -5.77 5.08
C TYR A 17 3.09 -6.89 5.05
N ARG A 18 3.53 -8.12 5.33
CA ARG A 18 2.66 -9.26 5.56
C ARG A 18 1.87 -9.09 6.85
N ALA A 19 0.82 -9.89 7.02
CA ALA A 19 -0.02 -9.87 8.22
C ALA A 19 0.74 -10.15 9.53
N ASP A 20 1.83 -10.91 9.44
CA ASP A 20 2.77 -11.25 10.52
C ASP A 20 3.82 -10.15 10.80
N GLY A 21 3.78 -9.04 10.06
CA GLY A 21 4.75 -7.94 10.14
C GLY A 21 6.01 -8.15 9.30
N GLY A 22 6.12 -9.28 8.59
CA GLY A 22 7.23 -9.55 7.68
C GLY A 22 7.31 -8.51 6.56
N ARG A 23 8.43 -7.80 6.49
CA ARG A 23 8.69 -6.80 5.46
C ARG A 23 9.07 -7.47 4.14
N VAL A 24 8.30 -7.18 3.10
CA VAL A 24 8.46 -7.70 1.74
C VAL A 24 8.51 -6.52 0.77
N ARG A 25 8.98 -6.79 -0.43
CA ARG A 25 9.05 -5.82 -1.52
C ARG A 25 7.83 -5.94 -2.41
N VAL A 26 7.10 -4.85 -2.62
CA VAL A 26 6.06 -4.75 -3.64
C VAL A 26 6.72 -4.35 -4.96
N MET A 27 6.44 -5.12 -6.01
CA MET A 27 7.01 -4.90 -7.33
C MET A 27 6.15 -3.91 -8.13
N PRO A 28 6.72 -3.11 -9.05
CA PRO A 28 5.94 -2.26 -9.93
C PRO A 28 4.99 -3.09 -10.80
N ARG A 29 3.67 -2.89 -10.65
CA ARG A 29 2.58 -3.41 -11.49
C ARG A 29 1.25 -2.84 -10.99
N GLU A 30 0.16 -3.28 -11.63
CA GLU A 30 -1.19 -3.00 -11.18
C GLU A 30 -1.61 -3.93 -10.04
N TYR A 31 -2.33 -3.38 -9.07
CA TYR A 31 -2.91 -4.09 -7.95
C TYR A 31 -4.31 -3.59 -7.69
N ASP A 32 -5.23 -4.51 -7.42
CA ASP A 32 -6.43 -4.16 -6.68
C ASP A 32 -6.04 -3.85 -5.22
N CYS A 33 -6.71 -2.88 -4.61
CA CYS A 33 -6.39 -2.45 -3.27
C CYS A 33 -7.58 -1.90 -2.49
N TYR A 34 -7.42 -1.86 -1.17
CA TYR A 34 -8.34 -1.18 -0.26
C TYR A 34 -7.60 -0.11 0.52
N TRP A 35 -8.25 1.05 0.67
CA TRP A 35 -7.83 2.02 1.68
C TRP A 35 -8.39 1.59 3.04
N LEU A 36 -7.50 1.43 4.01
CA LEU A 36 -7.80 0.98 5.36
C LEU A 36 -7.18 1.96 6.36
N SER A 37 -7.76 2.14 7.53
CA SER A 37 -7.08 2.81 8.64
C SER A 37 -7.05 1.82 9.79
N ILE A 38 -5.93 1.12 9.98
CA ILE A 38 -5.81 0.11 11.04
C ILE A 38 -5.09 0.72 12.25
N ALA A 39 -5.71 0.62 13.42
CA ALA A 39 -5.02 0.72 14.71
C ALA A 39 -4.80 -0.71 15.23
N ARG A 40 -3.55 -1.18 15.31
CA ARG A 40 -3.25 -2.49 15.93
C ARG A 40 -2.76 -2.30 17.36
N GLY A 41 -3.51 -2.78 18.34
CA GLY A 41 -3.02 -3.03 19.71
C GLY A 41 -2.81 -1.80 20.62
N GLN A 42 -1.97 -1.99 21.65
CA GLN A 42 -1.64 -0.98 22.68
C GLN A 42 -0.40 -0.12 22.34
N ASP A 43 0.34 -0.45 21.28
CA ASP A 43 1.34 0.44 20.64
C ASP A 43 0.94 0.65 19.17
N PRO A 44 0.51 1.87 18.77
CA PRO A 44 -0.32 2.11 17.60
C PRO A 44 0.41 2.24 16.25
N THR A 45 1.69 1.87 16.13
CA THR A 45 2.58 2.28 15.02
C THR A 45 2.61 1.37 13.79
N LEU A 46 1.54 0.66 13.46
CA LEU A 46 1.38 0.05 12.12
C LEU A 46 0.02 0.45 11.52
N ARG A 47 -0.04 1.71 11.09
CA ARG A 47 -1.18 2.28 10.36
C ARG A 47 -1.05 1.96 8.88
N ALA A 48 -1.29 0.69 8.53
CA ALA A 48 -1.47 0.30 7.15
C ALA A 48 -2.60 1.14 6.56
N ALA A 49 -2.29 1.84 5.47
CA ALA A 49 -3.22 2.75 4.81
C ALA A 49 -3.75 2.19 3.49
N LEU A 50 -2.91 1.41 2.80
CA LEU A 50 -3.24 0.83 1.52
C LEU A 50 -2.89 -0.67 1.53
N ARG A 51 -3.90 -1.52 1.42
CA ARG A 51 -3.71 -2.98 1.28
C ARG A 51 -3.74 -3.37 -0.18
N LEU A 52 -2.67 -3.97 -0.69
CA LEU A 52 -2.55 -4.47 -2.06
C LEU A 52 -2.86 -5.98 -2.09
N ILE A 53 -3.73 -6.40 -3.00
CA ILE A 53 -4.23 -7.77 -3.06
C ILE A 53 -3.30 -8.68 -3.86
N GLY A 54 -2.99 -9.85 -3.30
CA GLY A 54 -2.14 -10.85 -3.95
C GLY A 54 -0.72 -10.37 -4.30
N ALA A 55 -0.16 -9.49 -3.47
CA ALA A 55 1.08 -8.80 -3.73
C ALA A 55 2.35 -9.51 -3.24
N ASP A 56 2.22 -10.50 -2.37
CA ASP A 56 3.31 -11.38 -1.96
C ASP A 56 3.59 -12.48 -3.01
N SER A 57 4.80 -13.02 -3.00
CA SER A 57 5.25 -14.20 -3.72
C SER A 57 4.37 -15.45 -3.55
N LEU A 58 3.64 -15.57 -2.44
CA LEU A 58 2.70 -16.66 -2.16
C LEU A 58 1.24 -16.30 -2.46
N GLY A 59 0.98 -15.15 -3.08
CA GLY A 59 -0.38 -14.67 -3.37
C GLY A 59 -1.10 -14.06 -2.17
N GLY A 60 -0.38 -13.73 -1.10
CA GLY A 60 -0.92 -13.01 0.06
C GLY A 60 -0.99 -11.50 -0.16
N ASP A 61 -1.86 -10.84 0.61
CA ASP A 61 -2.00 -9.39 0.59
C ASP A 61 -0.84 -8.71 1.33
N LEU A 62 -0.45 -7.52 0.87
CA LEU A 62 0.57 -6.71 1.50
C LEU A 62 0.01 -5.35 1.92
N ASP A 63 0.31 -4.97 3.16
CA ASP A 63 -0.02 -3.68 3.74
C ASP A 63 1.09 -2.66 3.43
N VAL A 64 0.73 -1.52 2.85
CA VAL A 64 1.61 -0.36 2.67
C VAL A 64 1.27 0.67 3.74
N MET A 65 2.28 1.09 4.50
CA MET A 65 2.14 1.99 5.63
C MET A 65 2.15 3.44 5.15
N LYS A 66 1.13 4.23 5.52
CA LYS A 66 1.13 5.67 5.19
C LYS A 66 2.30 6.40 5.83
N ASP A 67 2.72 6.00 7.02
CA ASP A 67 3.81 6.69 7.73
C ASP A 67 5.16 6.54 7.01
N GLU A 68 5.36 5.48 6.22
CA GLU A 68 6.56 5.30 5.37
C GLU A 68 6.45 5.99 4.00
N PHE A 69 5.22 6.24 3.56
CA PHE A 69 4.89 6.75 2.23
C PHE A 69 3.96 7.96 2.34
N SER A 70 4.22 8.84 3.31
CA SER A 70 3.31 9.96 3.61
C SER A 70 3.16 10.87 2.39
N ASP A 71 4.28 11.21 1.76
CA ASP A 71 4.31 12.08 0.57
C ASP A 71 3.53 11.49 -0.62
N ASP A 72 3.47 10.15 -0.69
CA ASP A 72 2.82 9.42 -1.76
C ASP A 72 1.35 9.11 -1.49
N LEU A 73 0.92 9.05 -0.22
CA LEU A 73 -0.41 8.56 0.20
C LEU A 73 -1.25 9.58 0.99
N ASP A 74 -0.75 10.79 1.29
CA ASP A 74 -1.49 11.78 2.08
C ASP A 74 -2.78 12.31 1.41
N GLY A 75 -2.88 12.18 0.09
CA GLY A 75 -4.04 12.61 -0.71
C GLY A 75 -4.90 11.47 -1.27
N PHE A 76 -4.72 10.21 -0.85
CA PHE A 76 -5.41 9.08 -1.48
C PHE A 76 -6.95 9.24 -1.43
N PRO A 77 -7.70 8.99 -2.53
CA PRO A 77 -7.28 8.47 -3.83
C PRO A 77 -6.82 9.53 -4.85
N GLU A 78 -6.90 10.82 -4.52
CA GLU A 78 -6.50 11.94 -5.37
C GLU A 78 -5.00 12.20 -5.24
N LEU A 79 -4.21 11.22 -5.68
CA LEU A 79 -2.76 11.26 -5.57
C LEU A 79 -2.15 12.25 -6.55
N LYS A 80 -1.04 12.86 -6.13
CA LYS A 80 -0.22 13.72 -6.99
C LYS A 80 0.40 12.89 -8.12
N SER A 81 0.67 13.54 -9.27
CA SER A 81 1.23 12.89 -10.45
C SER A 81 2.63 12.30 -10.23
N ASP A 82 3.39 12.83 -9.27
CA ASP A 82 4.72 12.36 -8.86
C ASP A 82 4.68 11.24 -7.79
N SER A 83 3.49 10.90 -7.27
CA SER A 83 3.34 9.80 -6.31
C SER A 83 3.84 8.48 -6.89
N LYS A 84 4.37 7.60 -6.05
CA LYS A 84 4.72 6.22 -6.41
C LYS A 84 3.51 5.40 -6.83
N PHE A 85 2.30 5.86 -6.52
CA PHE A 85 1.05 5.22 -6.89
C PHE A 85 0.27 6.10 -7.87
N GLU A 86 -0.49 5.45 -8.74
CA GLU A 86 -1.45 6.09 -9.62
C GLU A 86 -2.76 5.32 -9.50
N VAL A 87 -3.86 6.02 -9.19
CA VAL A 87 -5.18 5.40 -9.13
C VAL A 87 -5.70 5.24 -10.55
N LEU A 88 -5.99 3.99 -10.92
CA LEU A 88 -6.58 3.64 -12.20
C LEU A 88 -8.10 3.72 -12.03
N ASN A 89 -8.73 4.69 -12.69
CA ASN A 89 -10.18 4.90 -12.66
C ASN A 89 -10.94 3.80 -13.41
#